data_AF-A0A2K3M724-F1
#
_entry.id   AF-A0A2K3M724-F1
#
_cell.length_a   1.000
_cell.length_b   1.000
_cell.length_c   1.000
_cell.angle_alpha   90.00
_cell.angle_beta   90.00
_cell.angle_gamma   90.00
#
_symmetry.space_group_name_H-M   'P 1'
#
loop_
_entity.id
_entity.type
_entity.pdbx_description
1 polymer ?
#
loop_
_entity_poly.entity_id
_entity_poly.type
_entity_poly.pdbx_seq_one_letter_code
_entity_poly.pdbx_strand_id
1 'polypeptide(L)'
;MATQSSDGSVSRYSLRKKVNSRNYIDVLMDDDDIFDDKLDASLKKNKSQEDLQKEANTESMIAFSLGFPINVLLESEIRAGVVGELGGKEQNDYIIVRNHILALWRGNVRRWLTRGRVRETVSSEFVHLVNSAYDFLLYNGYINFGVLPSFTSQLPETTKGCVVVIGAGLAGLAAARQLMSYGYKVGVLEGRNRPGGRVYTQKIGKEGTFAAMDLGGSVITGVNANPLAVLARQLSIPLHKVRANCPLFKPNGEPVDREMDSSVEFVFNKLL
;
A
#
# COMPACT_ATOMS: atom_id res chain seq x y z
N MET A 1 55.08 13.00 -10.77
CA MET A 1 54.25 14.00 -10.06
C MET A 1 52.81 13.55 -10.18
N ALA A 2 52.28 12.94 -9.13
CA ALA A 2 50.91 12.46 -9.07
C ALA A 2 50.12 13.41 -8.16
N THR A 3 49.03 13.98 -8.66
CA THR A 3 48.08 14.78 -7.90
C THR A 3 46.89 13.91 -7.53
N GLN A 4 46.71 13.70 -6.23
CA GLN A 4 45.55 13.05 -5.63
C GLN A 4 44.37 14.05 -5.60
N SER A 5 43.23 13.66 -6.15
CA SER A 5 41.93 14.29 -5.91
C SER A 5 41.24 13.57 -4.75
N SER A 6 41.04 14.29 -3.65
CA SER A 6 40.32 13.81 -2.46
C SER A 6 38.82 13.79 -2.74
N ASP A 7 38.25 12.59 -2.84
CA ASP A 7 36.81 12.37 -2.95
C ASP A 7 36.22 12.25 -1.52
N GLY A 8 35.51 13.29 -1.09
CA GLY A 8 34.90 13.37 0.23
C GLY A 8 33.57 12.64 0.26
N SER A 9 33.57 11.37 0.69
CA SER A 9 32.34 10.63 0.94
C SER A 9 31.58 11.22 2.14
N VAL A 10 30.48 11.92 1.87
CA VAL A 10 29.58 12.46 2.90
C VAL A 10 28.64 11.36 3.40
N SER A 11 28.71 11.06 4.69
CA SER A 11 27.87 10.08 5.40
C SER A 11 26.40 10.52 5.42
N ARG A 12 25.48 9.69 4.89
CA ARG A 12 24.07 10.03 4.60
C ARG A 12 23.07 9.79 5.76
N TYR A 13 23.51 9.49 6.99
CA TYR A 13 22.66 8.70 7.91
C TYR A 13 22.36 9.28 9.30
N SER A 14 22.46 10.60 9.53
CA SER A 14 22.20 11.19 10.85
C SER A 14 20.71 11.43 11.20
N LEU A 15 19.74 11.05 10.36
CA LEU A 15 18.37 11.61 10.43
C LEU A 15 17.36 10.85 11.32
N ARG A 16 17.71 9.67 11.86
CA ARG A 16 16.72 8.73 12.43
C ARG A 16 16.79 8.60 13.95
N LYS A 17 15.63 8.54 14.61
CA LYS A 17 15.51 8.13 16.02
C LYS A 17 15.22 6.64 16.11
N LYS A 18 15.75 5.98 17.15
CA LYS A 18 15.70 4.52 17.33
C LYS A 18 14.28 4.04 17.61
N VAL A 19 13.65 3.35 16.66
CA VAL A 19 12.37 2.65 16.83
C VAL A 19 12.43 1.26 16.18
N ASN A 20 11.73 0.30 16.77
CA ASN A 20 11.69 -1.09 16.32
C ASN A 20 10.50 -1.32 15.37
N SER A 21 10.74 -1.89 14.19
CA SER A 21 9.73 -2.34 13.23
C SER A 21 10.04 -3.77 12.80
N ARG A 22 8.99 -4.60 12.63
CA ARG A 22 9.08 -5.91 11.97
C ARG A 22 9.13 -5.71 10.45
N ASN A 23 9.85 -6.58 9.75
CA ASN A 23 10.06 -6.53 8.30
C ASN A 23 8.74 -6.71 7.52
N TYR A 24 8.56 -5.91 6.47
CA TYR A 24 7.39 -5.92 5.59
C TYR A 24 7.27 -7.19 4.73
N ILE A 25 8.40 -7.87 4.49
CA ILE A 25 8.48 -9.04 3.59
C ILE A 25 8.02 -10.32 4.29
N ASP A 26 8.37 -10.51 5.57
CA ASP A 26 8.07 -11.74 6.31
C ASP A 26 6.57 -11.92 6.63
N VAL A 27 5.77 -10.86 6.58
CA VAL A 27 4.32 -10.91 6.91
C VAL A 27 3.45 -11.33 5.71
N LEU A 28 4.02 -11.40 4.51
CA LEU A 28 3.23 -11.56 3.28
C LEU A 28 3.08 -13.01 2.82
N MET A 29 3.88 -13.95 3.34
CA MET A 29 3.93 -15.32 2.79
C MET A 29 4.13 -16.45 3.80
N ASP A 30 4.39 -16.18 5.08
CA ASP A 30 4.45 -17.20 6.12
C ASP A 30 3.37 -16.96 7.18
N ASP A 31 2.86 -18.07 7.70
CA ASP A 31 1.89 -18.23 8.79
C ASP A 31 0.41 -18.40 8.37
N ASP A 32 0.11 -19.59 7.84
CA ASP A 32 -0.93 -20.43 8.45
C ASP A 32 -0.50 -20.65 9.93
N ASP A 33 -1.39 -20.33 10.87
CA ASP A 33 -1.22 -20.39 12.33
C ASP A 33 -0.23 -19.38 12.97
N ILE A 34 -0.79 -18.31 13.56
CA ILE A 34 -0.53 -17.80 14.93
C ILE A 34 -1.22 -16.42 15.07
N PHE A 35 -2.48 -16.44 15.50
CA PHE A 35 -3.12 -15.32 16.18
C PHE A 35 -3.34 -15.74 17.64
N ASP A 36 -2.44 -15.36 18.55
CA ASP A 36 -2.72 -14.52 19.72
C ASP A 36 -1.52 -14.50 20.69
N ASP A 37 -1.47 -13.44 21.50
CA ASP A 37 -0.63 -13.25 22.70
C ASP A 37 0.89 -13.18 22.53
N LYS A 38 1.39 -11.95 22.32
CA LYS A 38 2.53 -11.35 23.04
C LYS A 38 2.74 -9.90 22.58
N LEU A 39 1.80 -9.05 22.99
CA LEU A 39 1.90 -7.60 22.94
C LEU A 39 2.13 -7.08 24.36
N ASP A 40 3.27 -7.42 24.96
CA ASP A 40 3.97 -6.50 25.86
C ASP A 40 5.35 -7.06 26.22
N ALA A 41 6.30 -6.16 26.46
CA ALA A 41 7.70 -6.41 26.83
C ALA A 41 8.65 -6.91 25.72
N SER A 42 9.25 -5.96 24.97
CA SER A 42 10.66 -6.10 24.59
C SER A 42 11.33 -4.73 24.42
N LEU A 43 12.24 -4.46 25.36
CA LEU A 43 12.97 -3.22 25.57
C LEU A 43 14.08 -3.00 24.54
N LYS A 44 14.21 -1.73 24.11
CA LYS A 44 15.39 -1.02 23.57
C LYS A 44 16.67 -1.86 23.35
N LYS A 45 16.90 -2.35 22.12
CA LYS A 45 18.23 -2.75 21.63
C LYS A 45 18.84 -1.64 20.75
N ASN A 46 20.13 -1.37 20.93
CA ASN A 46 20.90 -0.46 20.07
C ASN A 46 21.15 -1.13 18.71
N LYS A 47 20.56 -0.61 17.64
CA LYS A 47 20.75 -1.08 16.25
C LYS A 47 22.10 -0.60 15.69
N SER A 48 22.74 -1.42 14.86
CA SER A 48 24.01 -1.10 14.18
C SER A 48 23.79 -0.18 12.97
N GLN A 49 24.86 0.42 12.42
CA GLN A 49 24.75 1.20 11.18
C GLN A 49 24.32 0.33 9.97
N GLU A 50 24.72 -0.94 9.95
CA GLU A 50 24.31 -1.89 8.91
C GLU A 50 22.80 -2.17 8.96
N ASP A 51 22.22 -2.25 10.16
CA ASP A 51 20.78 -2.46 10.33
C ASP A 51 19.99 -1.26 9.80
N LEU A 52 20.45 -0.04 10.09
CA LEU A 52 19.84 1.19 9.58
C LEU A 52 19.89 1.28 8.05
N GLN A 53 20.99 0.81 7.44
CA GLN A 53 21.11 0.74 5.98
C GLN A 53 20.13 -0.26 5.38
N LYS A 54 20.00 -1.46 5.98
CA LYS A 54 19.04 -2.48 5.52
C LYS A 54 17.60 -1.98 5.61
N GLU A 55 17.25 -1.28 6.70
CA GLU A 55 15.94 -0.65 6.86
C GLU A 55 15.68 0.40 5.76
N ALA A 56 16.62 1.31 5.54
CA ALA A 56 16.50 2.34 4.50
C ALA A 56 16.33 1.73 3.09
N ASN A 57 17.06 0.65 2.80
CA ASN A 57 16.92 -0.09 1.55
C ASN A 57 15.53 -0.71 1.43
N THR A 58 15.03 -1.34 2.50
CA THR A 58 13.69 -1.95 2.55
C THR A 58 12.60 -0.90 2.31
N GLU A 59 12.67 0.24 2.99
CA GLU A 59 11.72 1.36 2.82
C GLU A 59 11.72 1.89 1.38
N SER A 60 12.89 1.99 0.77
CA SER A 60 13.04 2.42 -0.61
C SER A 60 12.43 1.42 -1.59
N MET A 61 12.59 0.12 -1.35
CA MET A 61 11.95 -0.93 -2.16
C MET A 61 10.43 -0.94 -2.00
N ILE A 62 9.91 -0.68 -0.80
CA ILE A 62 8.47 -0.52 -0.57
C ILE A 62 7.96 0.68 -1.38
N ALA A 63 8.58 1.84 -1.23
CA ALA A 63 8.18 3.05 -1.98
C ALA A 63 8.24 2.83 -3.49
N PHE A 64 9.30 2.17 -3.99
CA PHE A 64 9.44 1.80 -5.40
C PHE A 64 8.29 0.93 -5.88
N SER A 65 7.91 -0.10 -5.12
CA SER A 65 6.76 -0.93 -5.46
C SER A 65 5.47 -0.11 -5.59
N LEU A 66 5.32 0.94 -4.78
CA LEU A 66 4.17 1.85 -4.79
C LEU A 66 4.21 2.91 -5.91
N GLY A 67 5.19 2.84 -6.80
CA GLY A 67 5.35 3.75 -7.93
C GLY A 67 6.18 4.99 -7.63
N PHE A 68 6.85 5.08 -6.48
CA PHE A 68 7.75 6.19 -6.17
C PHE A 68 9.18 5.89 -6.63
N PRO A 69 9.79 6.70 -7.50
CA PRO A 69 11.17 6.49 -7.91
C PRO A 69 12.15 6.62 -6.73
N ILE A 70 13.24 5.85 -6.79
CA ILE A 70 14.18 5.69 -5.66
C ILE A 70 14.87 7.01 -5.30
N ASN A 71 15.33 7.76 -6.30
CA ASN A 71 16.19 8.94 -6.12
C ASN A 71 15.62 10.22 -6.74
N VAL A 72 14.36 10.19 -7.18
CA VAL A 72 13.72 11.30 -7.90
C VAL A 72 12.34 11.56 -7.29
N LEU A 73 11.84 12.79 -7.44
CA LEU A 73 10.47 13.14 -7.10
C LEU A 73 9.53 12.79 -8.27
N LEU A 74 8.29 12.43 -7.94
CA LEU A 74 7.21 12.36 -8.92
C LEU A 74 6.88 13.76 -9.47
N GLU A 75 6.33 13.83 -10.68
CA GLU A 75 5.82 15.10 -11.22
C GLU A 75 4.74 15.72 -10.32
N SER A 76 3.92 14.89 -9.67
CA SER A 76 2.92 15.35 -8.70
C SER A 76 3.55 15.91 -7.43
N GLU A 77 4.68 15.35 -6.96
CA GLU A 77 5.45 15.86 -5.83
C GLU A 77 6.07 17.21 -6.16
N ILE A 78 6.68 17.33 -7.35
CA ILE A 78 7.26 18.60 -7.84
C ILE A 78 6.17 19.67 -7.95
N ARG A 79 5.02 19.34 -8.56
CA ARG A 79 3.89 20.26 -8.70
C ARG A 79 3.28 20.71 -7.37
N ALA A 80 3.29 19.82 -6.38
CA ALA A 80 2.83 20.13 -5.03
C ALA A 80 3.81 21.00 -4.23
N GLY A 81 5.03 21.23 -4.74
CA GLY A 81 6.03 22.06 -4.06
C GLY A 81 6.48 21.45 -2.73
N VAL A 82 6.67 20.13 -2.70
CA VAL A 82 6.97 19.40 -1.44
C VAL A 82 8.33 19.77 -0.82
N VAL A 83 9.23 20.38 -1.59
CA VAL A 83 10.53 20.91 -1.19
C VAL A 83 10.76 22.29 -1.79
N GLY A 84 11.60 23.11 -1.17
CA GLY A 84 11.93 24.45 -1.65
C GLY A 84 12.92 24.45 -2.82
N GLU A 85 13.86 23.49 -2.85
CA GLU A 85 14.88 23.39 -3.90
C GLU A 85 14.94 21.98 -4.51
N LEU A 86 14.99 21.91 -5.85
CA LEU A 86 15.13 20.67 -6.60
C LEU A 86 16.60 20.28 -6.77
N GLY A 87 16.89 18.99 -6.69
CA GLY A 87 18.25 18.43 -6.90
C GLY A 87 19.22 18.63 -5.73
N GLY A 88 18.77 19.19 -4.61
CA GLY A 88 19.59 19.45 -3.43
C GLY A 88 19.48 18.41 -2.31
N LYS A 89 20.11 18.72 -1.17
CA LYS A 89 20.05 17.89 0.06
C LYS A 89 18.62 17.74 0.58
N GLU A 90 17.83 18.81 0.53
CA GLU A 90 16.44 18.83 0.99
C GLU A 90 15.59 17.78 0.26
N GLN A 91 15.72 17.68 -1.07
CA GLN A 91 15.03 16.67 -1.88
C GLN A 91 15.40 15.25 -1.43
N ASN A 92 16.68 14.98 -1.20
CA ASN A 92 17.15 13.67 -0.75
C ASN A 92 16.60 13.32 0.64
N ASP A 93 16.61 14.28 1.56
CA ASP A 93 16.05 14.10 2.91
C ASP A 93 14.53 13.88 2.85
N TYR A 94 13.82 14.60 1.97
CA TYR A 94 12.38 14.42 1.75
C TYR A 94 12.08 13.01 1.24
N ILE A 95 12.82 12.52 0.25
CA ILE A 95 12.67 11.17 -0.32
C ILE A 95 12.79 10.11 0.78
N ILE A 96 13.78 10.26 1.67
CA ILE A 96 13.99 9.35 2.81
C ILE A 96 12.79 9.38 3.76
N VAL A 97 12.32 10.57 4.13
CA VAL A 97 11.17 10.75 5.03
C VAL A 97 9.89 10.19 4.40
N ARG A 98 9.64 10.46 3.12
CA ARG A 98 8.51 9.99 2.33
C ARG A 98 8.49 8.46 2.23
N ASN A 99 9.63 7.83 1.95
CA ASN A 99 9.77 6.37 1.94
C ASN A 99 9.50 5.77 3.33
N HIS A 100 10.02 6.40 4.38
CA HIS A 100 9.81 5.97 5.77
C HIS A 100 8.32 6.02 6.17
N ILE A 101 7.60 7.09 5.84
CA ILE A 101 6.17 7.23 6.12
C ILE A 101 5.36 6.14 5.40
N LEU A 102 5.65 5.88 4.12
CA LEU A 102 5.01 4.82 3.34
C LEU A 102 5.22 3.45 4.00
N ALA A 103 6.45 3.13 4.40
CA ALA A 103 6.79 1.88 5.05
C ALA A 103 6.13 1.72 6.43
N LEU A 104 6.12 2.78 7.25
CA LEU A 104 5.44 2.79 8.55
C LEU A 104 3.96 2.46 8.42
N TRP A 105 3.28 3.08 7.45
CA TRP A 105 1.88 2.80 7.20
C TRP A 105 1.67 1.36 6.69
N ARG A 106 2.45 0.96 5.67
CA ARG A 106 2.35 -0.37 5.05
C ARG A 106 2.63 -1.51 6.05
N GLY A 107 3.45 -1.25 7.07
CA GLY A 107 3.72 -2.17 8.18
C GLY A 107 2.48 -2.49 9.01
N ASN A 108 1.56 -1.55 9.21
CA ASN A 108 0.29 -1.82 9.89
C ASN A 108 -0.87 -1.07 9.24
N VAL A 109 -1.46 -1.69 8.22
CA VAL A 109 -2.57 -1.10 7.46
C VAL A 109 -3.91 -1.05 8.21
N ARG A 110 -3.97 -1.46 9.48
CA ARG A 110 -5.21 -1.52 10.28
C ARG A 110 -5.37 -0.35 11.24
N ARG A 111 -4.34 0.51 11.36
CA ARG A 111 -4.33 1.64 12.28
C ARG A 111 -3.94 2.92 11.57
N TRP A 112 -4.72 3.98 11.75
CA TRP A 112 -4.38 5.29 11.23
C TRP A 112 -2.96 5.72 11.65
N LEU A 113 -2.12 6.06 10.69
CA LEU A 113 -0.80 6.61 10.92
C LEU A 113 -0.95 8.10 11.18
N THR A 114 -0.80 8.54 12.43
CA THR A 114 -0.82 9.95 12.81
C THR A 114 0.54 10.62 12.57
N ARG A 115 0.54 11.94 12.33
CA ARG A 115 1.79 12.74 12.30
C ARG A 115 2.64 12.61 13.56
N GLY A 116 2.02 12.58 14.74
CA GLY A 116 2.73 12.45 16.02
C GLY A 116 3.62 11.20 16.03
N ARG A 117 3.05 10.06 15.64
CA ARG A 117 3.78 8.79 15.51
C ARG A 117 4.95 8.83 14.51
N VAL A 118 4.82 9.58 13.42
CA VAL A 118 5.95 9.78 12.47
C VAL A 118 7.03 10.67 13.08
N ARG A 119 6.66 11.70 13.84
CA ARG A 119 7.61 12.59 14.52
C ARG A 119 8.40 11.89 15.64
N GLU A 120 7.88 10.80 16.18
CA GLU A 120 8.59 9.96 17.15
C GLU A 120 9.74 9.15 16.51
N THR A 121 9.64 8.84 15.22
CA THR A 121 10.63 8.00 14.49
C THR A 121 11.67 8.83 13.73
N VAL A 122 11.37 10.09 13.41
CA VAL A 122 12.25 11.00 12.64
C VAL A 122 12.90 12.04 13.55
N SER A 123 14.13 12.47 13.24
CA SER A 123 14.79 13.58 13.95
C SER A 123 13.96 14.86 13.88
N SER A 124 13.98 15.66 14.95
CA SER A 124 13.19 16.89 15.07
C SER A 124 13.61 17.98 14.08
N GLU A 125 14.80 17.89 13.51
CA GLU A 125 15.28 18.81 12.47
C GLU A 125 14.49 18.67 11.14
N PHE A 126 13.88 17.51 10.88
CA PHE A 126 13.11 17.23 9.65
C PHE A 126 11.59 17.41 9.83
N VAL A 127 11.13 18.09 10.88
CA VAL A 127 9.69 18.27 11.14
C VAL A 127 8.96 18.91 9.96
N HIS A 128 9.60 19.86 9.26
CA HIS A 128 9.02 20.49 8.07
C HIS A 128 8.83 19.48 6.92
N LEU A 129 9.83 18.64 6.63
CA LEU A 129 9.73 17.57 5.63
C LEU A 129 8.72 16.50 6.03
N VAL A 130 8.65 16.15 7.32
CA VAL A 130 7.63 15.23 7.85
C VAL A 130 6.23 15.79 7.59
N ASN A 131 6.01 17.08 7.83
CA ASN A 131 4.72 17.69 7.56
C ASN A 131 4.41 17.67 6.06
N SER A 132 5.34 18.15 5.23
CA SER A 132 5.20 18.19 3.76
C SER A 132 4.90 16.81 3.17
N ALA A 133 5.73 15.80 3.48
CA ALA A 133 5.55 14.43 2.99
C ALA A 133 4.26 13.81 3.50
N TYR A 134 3.92 14.00 4.78
CA TYR A 134 2.67 13.46 5.32
C TYR A 134 1.44 14.11 4.67
N ASP A 135 1.45 15.43 4.48
CA ASP A 135 0.38 16.17 3.78
C ASP A 135 0.20 15.65 2.36
N PHE A 136 1.28 15.57 1.60
CA PHE A 136 1.26 15.07 0.23
C PHE A 136 0.72 13.64 0.16
N LEU A 137 1.23 12.74 1.01
CA LEU A 137 0.85 11.33 0.99
C LEU A 137 -0.60 11.11 1.44
N LEU A 138 -1.07 11.85 2.46
CA LEU A 138 -2.45 11.75 2.95
C LEU A 138 -3.42 12.32 1.92
N TYR A 139 -3.12 13.52 1.40
CA TYR A 139 -3.95 14.19 0.41
C TYR A 139 -4.10 13.31 -0.83
N ASN A 140 -3.00 12.81 -1.40
CA ASN A 140 -3.06 11.99 -2.61
C ASN A 140 -3.49 10.52 -2.36
N GLY A 141 -3.90 10.15 -1.15
CA GLY A 141 -4.43 8.81 -0.84
C GLY A 141 -3.40 7.68 -0.83
N TYR A 142 -2.11 7.99 -0.64
CA TYR A 142 -1.05 6.99 -0.51
C TYR A 142 -0.98 6.37 0.89
N ILE A 143 -1.42 7.12 1.90
CA ILE A 143 -1.54 6.65 3.29
C ILE A 143 -2.95 6.82 3.83
N ASN A 144 -3.27 6.06 4.88
CA ASN A 144 -4.53 6.16 5.63
C ASN A 144 -5.82 6.01 4.79
N PHE A 145 -5.72 5.43 3.60
CA PHE A 145 -6.87 5.11 2.76
C PHE A 145 -7.52 3.78 3.16
N GLY A 146 -8.66 3.49 2.52
CA GLY A 146 -9.41 2.27 2.72
C GLY A 146 -10.45 2.39 3.82
N VAL A 147 -10.64 1.35 4.62
CA VAL A 147 -11.79 1.17 5.55
C VAL A 147 -11.38 1.18 7.02
N LEU A 148 -10.43 2.04 7.38
CA LEU A 148 -9.99 2.22 8.77
C LEU A 148 -11.16 2.60 9.71
N PRO A 149 -11.30 1.93 10.88
CA PRO A 149 -12.37 2.24 11.85
C PRO A 149 -12.33 3.68 12.37
N SER A 150 -11.12 4.22 12.56
CA SER A 150 -10.92 5.58 13.06
C SER A 150 -11.14 6.66 12.01
N PHE A 151 -11.49 6.31 10.77
CA PHE A 151 -11.62 7.29 9.68
C PHE A 151 -12.55 8.45 10.04
N THR A 152 -13.73 8.17 10.61
CA THR A 152 -14.72 9.20 10.94
C THR A 152 -14.21 10.19 11.98
N SER A 153 -13.38 9.76 12.93
CA SER A 153 -12.80 10.67 13.95
C SER A 153 -11.63 11.50 13.43
N GLN A 154 -11.14 11.22 12.23
CA GLN A 154 -10.07 11.97 11.56
C GLN A 154 -10.61 12.95 10.52
N LEU A 155 -11.92 12.96 10.29
CA LEU A 155 -12.54 13.87 9.32
C LEU A 155 -12.47 15.31 9.85
N PRO A 156 -12.07 16.27 8.99
CA PRO A 156 -12.22 17.68 9.32
C PRO A 156 -13.70 18.06 9.39
N GLU A 157 -14.00 19.18 10.04
CA GLU A 157 -15.34 19.77 9.98
C GLU A 157 -15.73 20.04 8.51
N THR A 158 -17.02 19.85 8.20
CA THR A 158 -17.57 20.06 6.87
C THR A 158 -17.64 21.56 6.57
N THR A 159 -16.53 22.11 6.09
CA THR A 159 -16.33 23.54 5.82
C THR A 159 -16.40 23.86 4.32
N LYS A 160 -16.46 22.85 3.46
CA LYS A 160 -16.52 23.00 2.00
C LYS A 160 -17.96 22.85 1.49
N GLY A 161 -18.10 22.70 0.17
CA GLY A 161 -19.39 22.50 -0.50
C GLY A 161 -19.97 21.09 -0.36
N CYS A 162 -21.10 20.89 -1.02
CA CYS A 162 -21.73 19.58 -1.17
C CYS A 162 -21.29 18.92 -2.49
N VAL A 163 -20.96 17.63 -2.46
CA VAL A 163 -20.61 16.84 -3.64
C VAL A 163 -21.52 15.63 -3.72
N VAL A 164 -22.09 15.39 -4.91
CA VAL A 164 -22.86 14.18 -5.20
C VAL A 164 -22.00 13.25 -6.06
N VAL A 165 -21.77 12.04 -5.59
CA VAL A 165 -21.09 10.97 -6.33
C VAL A 165 -22.14 10.03 -6.92
N ILE A 166 -22.13 9.86 -8.23
CA ILE A 166 -23.04 8.96 -8.94
C ILE A 166 -22.35 7.58 -9.10
N GLY A 167 -22.91 6.58 -8.42
CA GLY A 167 -22.46 5.19 -8.40
C GLY A 167 -21.73 4.81 -7.11
N ALA A 168 -22.22 3.79 -6.41
CA ALA A 168 -21.62 3.17 -5.23
C ALA A 168 -20.76 1.94 -5.57
N GLY A 169 -20.05 1.98 -6.70
CA GLY A 169 -18.97 1.03 -7.00
C GLY A 169 -17.68 1.37 -6.25
N LEU A 170 -16.64 0.53 -6.39
CA LEU A 170 -15.34 0.77 -5.73
C LEU A 170 -14.79 2.19 -5.98
N ALA A 171 -14.82 2.66 -7.23
CA ALA A 171 -14.32 3.99 -7.58
C ALA A 171 -15.12 5.12 -6.90
N GLY A 172 -16.45 5.04 -6.93
CA GLY A 172 -17.32 6.05 -6.31
C GLY A 172 -17.22 6.06 -4.78
N LEU A 173 -17.15 4.89 -4.15
CA LEU A 173 -16.95 4.78 -2.70
C LEU A 173 -15.56 5.29 -2.27
N ALA A 174 -14.51 4.98 -3.03
CA ALA A 174 -13.17 5.51 -2.77
C ALA A 174 -13.12 7.05 -2.92
N ALA A 175 -13.71 7.58 -3.99
CA ALA A 175 -13.80 9.02 -4.22
C ALA A 175 -14.60 9.72 -3.12
N ALA A 176 -15.74 9.16 -2.73
CA ALA A 176 -16.58 9.71 -1.66
C ALA A 176 -15.80 9.81 -0.33
N ARG A 177 -15.04 8.76 0.02
CA ARG A 177 -14.19 8.77 1.22
C ARG A 177 -13.09 9.82 1.15
N GLN A 178 -12.39 9.95 0.02
CA GLN A 178 -11.37 11.00 -0.13
C GLN A 178 -11.97 12.40 -0.07
N LEU A 179 -13.11 12.65 -0.72
CA LEU A 179 -13.80 13.93 -0.67
C LEU A 179 -14.25 14.31 0.75
N MET A 180 -14.74 13.33 1.52
CA MET A 180 -15.04 13.55 2.95
C MET A 180 -13.78 13.96 3.72
N SER A 181 -12.63 13.32 3.45
CA SER A 181 -11.36 13.68 4.10
C SER A 181 -10.88 15.09 3.76
N TYR A 182 -11.33 15.66 2.65
CA TYR A 182 -11.07 17.05 2.26
C TYR A 182 -12.08 18.06 2.84
N GLY A 183 -13.05 17.60 3.64
CA GLY A 183 -14.05 18.47 4.30
C GLY A 183 -15.29 18.77 3.46
N TYR A 184 -15.55 18.02 2.38
CA TYR A 184 -16.80 18.12 1.63
C TYR A 184 -17.92 17.32 2.31
N LYS A 185 -19.16 17.82 2.21
CA LYS A 185 -20.35 17.04 2.51
C LYS A 185 -20.70 16.17 1.30
N VAL A 186 -20.61 14.86 1.44
CA VAL A 186 -20.74 13.94 0.29
C VAL A 186 -22.02 13.11 0.37
N GLY A 187 -22.78 13.06 -0.72
CA GLY A 187 -23.86 12.10 -0.94
C GLY A 187 -23.52 11.13 -2.07
N VAL A 188 -23.88 9.86 -1.93
CA VAL A 188 -23.65 8.84 -2.98
C VAL A 188 -25.00 8.33 -3.48
N LEU A 189 -25.22 8.37 -4.80
CA LEU A 189 -26.44 7.87 -5.45
C LEU A 189 -26.12 6.60 -6.24
N GLU A 190 -26.76 5.48 -5.90
CA GLU A 190 -26.59 4.20 -6.59
C GLU A 190 -27.89 3.79 -7.27
N GLY A 191 -27.80 3.40 -8.55
CA GLY A 191 -28.97 2.99 -9.33
C GLY A 191 -29.49 1.59 -8.98
N ARG A 192 -28.68 0.76 -8.32
CA ARG A 192 -29.06 -0.55 -7.82
C ARG A 192 -29.50 -0.51 -6.36
N ASN A 193 -30.15 -1.57 -5.91
CA ASN A 193 -30.49 -1.80 -4.49
C ASN A 193 -29.30 -2.29 -3.64
N ARG A 194 -28.06 -2.19 -4.15
CA ARG A 194 -26.85 -2.64 -3.47
C ARG A 194 -25.64 -1.81 -3.89
N PRO A 195 -24.63 -1.64 -3.02
CA PRO A 195 -23.33 -1.12 -3.43
C PRO A 195 -22.51 -2.17 -4.20
N GLY A 196 -21.28 -1.79 -4.58
CA GLY A 196 -20.28 -2.67 -5.19
C GLY A 196 -20.19 -2.56 -6.71
N GLY A 197 -21.28 -2.16 -7.38
CA GLY A 197 -21.32 -2.04 -8.84
C GLY A 197 -20.99 -3.38 -9.52
N ARG A 198 -19.86 -3.42 -10.24
CA ARG A 198 -19.32 -4.61 -10.94
C ARG A 198 -18.64 -5.63 -10.01
N VAL A 199 -18.51 -5.33 -8.72
CA VAL A 199 -18.13 -6.32 -7.70
C VAL A 199 -19.43 -6.79 -7.05
N TYR A 200 -19.74 -8.08 -7.23
CA TYR A 200 -20.99 -8.64 -6.74
C TYR A 200 -20.82 -10.11 -6.35
N THR A 201 -21.09 -10.38 -5.08
CA THR A 201 -21.14 -11.74 -4.54
C THR A 201 -22.59 -12.15 -4.38
N GLN A 202 -22.98 -13.23 -5.05
CA GLN A 202 -24.27 -13.88 -4.86
C GLN A 202 -24.13 -14.98 -3.80
N LYS A 203 -25.02 -14.98 -2.80
CA LYS A 203 -25.15 -16.07 -1.83
C LYS A 203 -26.28 -16.98 -2.27
N ILE A 204 -26.01 -18.28 -2.39
CA ILE A 204 -26.96 -19.30 -2.83
C ILE A 204 -27.11 -20.30 -1.68
N GLY A 205 -28.33 -20.49 -1.17
CA GLY A 205 -28.61 -21.38 -0.05
C GLY A 205 -29.50 -20.73 1.02
N LYS A 206 -29.52 -21.31 2.23
CA LYS A 206 -30.29 -20.83 3.37
C LYS A 206 -29.37 -20.35 4.48
N GLU A 207 -29.90 -19.65 5.48
CA GLU A 207 -29.13 -19.28 6.67
C GLU A 207 -28.51 -20.52 7.32
N GLY A 208 -27.21 -20.42 7.66
CA GLY A 208 -26.42 -21.53 8.18
C GLY A 208 -25.82 -22.48 7.13
N THR A 209 -26.31 -22.47 5.88
CA THR A 209 -25.73 -23.27 4.78
C THR A 209 -25.89 -22.54 3.45
N PHE A 210 -24.87 -21.77 3.08
CA PHE A 210 -24.82 -21.06 1.81
C PHE A 210 -23.49 -21.26 1.10
N ALA A 211 -23.52 -21.24 -0.23
CA ALA A 211 -22.36 -21.03 -1.08
C ALA A 211 -22.30 -19.55 -1.46
N ALA A 212 -21.10 -18.99 -1.56
CA ALA A 212 -20.86 -17.64 -2.09
C ALA A 212 -20.17 -17.76 -3.45
N MET A 213 -20.67 -17.01 -4.44
CA MET A 213 -20.11 -16.96 -5.77
C MET A 213 -20.00 -15.52 -6.24
N ASP A 214 -18.80 -15.11 -6.66
CA ASP A 214 -18.60 -13.80 -7.26
C ASP A 214 -19.03 -13.81 -8.73
N LEU A 215 -20.00 -12.97 -9.06
CA LEU A 215 -20.46 -12.74 -10.43
C LEU A 215 -19.75 -11.55 -11.10
N GLY A 216 -18.70 -11.05 -10.44
CA GLY A 216 -17.97 -9.84 -10.81
C GLY A 216 -16.49 -9.96 -10.54
N GLY A 217 -15.84 -8.88 -10.11
CA GLY A 217 -14.43 -8.93 -9.72
C GLY A 217 -14.16 -9.92 -8.59
N SER A 218 -13.36 -10.95 -8.86
CA SER A 218 -13.07 -12.07 -7.95
C SER A 218 -11.57 -12.35 -7.75
N VAL A 219 -10.69 -11.73 -8.54
CA VAL A 219 -9.24 -11.98 -8.51
C VAL A 219 -8.48 -10.67 -8.26
N ILE A 220 -7.54 -10.70 -7.32
CA ILE A 220 -6.56 -9.64 -7.09
C ILE A 220 -5.28 -10.02 -7.82
N THR A 221 -4.92 -9.28 -8.87
CA THR A 221 -3.72 -9.52 -9.69
C THR A 221 -2.48 -8.98 -8.97
N GLY A 222 -1.84 -9.85 -8.20
CA GLY A 222 -0.67 -9.50 -7.38
C GLY A 222 -1.06 -8.70 -6.13
N VAL A 223 -0.45 -9.05 -5.00
CA VAL A 223 -0.68 -8.38 -3.71
C VAL A 223 0.32 -7.26 -3.43
N ASN A 224 1.47 -7.29 -4.11
CA ASN A 224 2.49 -6.27 -3.98
C ASN A 224 2.03 -4.98 -4.62
N ALA A 225 2.13 -3.88 -3.89
CA ALA A 225 1.68 -2.53 -4.28
C ALA A 225 0.19 -2.35 -4.62
N ASN A 226 -0.58 -3.43 -4.71
CA ASN A 226 -1.99 -3.37 -5.05
C ASN A 226 -2.81 -2.79 -3.87
N PRO A 227 -3.57 -1.69 -4.06
CA PRO A 227 -4.39 -1.11 -3.01
C PRO A 227 -5.52 -2.04 -2.55
N LEU A 228 -5.95 -3.01 -3.37
CA LEU A 228 -6.95 -4.00 -2.96
C LEU A 228 -6.40 -4.96 -1.90
N ALA A 229 -5.10 -5.25 -1.91
CA ALA A 229 -4.48 -6.06 -0.86
C ALA A 229 -4.47 -5.34 0.50
N VAL A 230 -4.38 -4.00 0.49
CA VAL A 230 -4.55 -3.18 1.71
C VAL A 230 -5.95 -3.35 2.27
N LEU A 231 -6.97 -3.29 1.42
CA LEU A 231 -8.36 -3.48 1.83
C LEU A 231 -8.61 -4.89 2.36
N ALA A 232 -8.08 -5.93 1.71
CA ALA A 232 -8.19 -7.31 2.17
C ALA A 232 -7.58 -7.47 3.58
N ARG A 233 -6.39 -6.90 3.82
CA ARG A 233 -5.77 -6.89 5.15
C ARG A 233 -6.59 -6.11 6.18
N GLN A 234 -7.19 -4.97 5.81
CA GLN A 234 -8.04 -4.16 6.70
C GLN A 234 -9.33 -4.89 7.09
N LEU A 235 -9.95 -5.59 6.15
CA LEU A 235 -11.20 -6.33 6.34
C LEU A 235 -10.99 -7.75 6.87
N SER A 236 -9.74 -8.19 7.05
CA SER A 236 -9.39 -9.57 7.40
C SER A 236 -9.98 -10.60 6.43
N ILE A 237 -10.00 -10.27 5.13
CA ILE A 237 -10.45 -11.19 4.09
C ILE A 237 -9.29 -12.16 3.76
N PRO A 238 -9.50 -13.49 3.88
CA PRO A 238 -8.50 -14.46 3.50
C PRO A 238 -8.25 -14.41 1.98
N LEU A 239 -6.99 -14.46 1.57
CA LEU A 239 -6.59 -14.52 0.17
C LEU A 239 -6.04 -15.90 -0.14
N HIS A 240 -6.52 -16.51 -1.21
CA HIS A 240 -6.04 -17.80 -1.68
C HIS A 240 -5.30 -17.64 -3.00
N LYS A 241 -4.07 -18.17 -3.08
CA LYS A 241 -3.29 -18.16 -4.31
C LYS A 241 -3.94 -19.08 -5.34
N VAL A 242 -4.23 -18.55 -6.52
CA VAL A 242 -4.66 -19.35 -7.67
C VAL A 242 -3.49 -20.23 -8.11
N ARG A 243 -3.69 -21.54 -8.12
CA ARG A 243 -2.67 -22.50 -8.58
C ARG A 243 -2.59 -22.44 -10.10
N ALA A 244 -1.37 -22.46 -10.64
CA ALA A 244 -1.15 -22.39 -12.08
C ALA A 244 -1.57 -23.66 -12.83
N ASN A 245 -1.64 -24.80 -12.15
CA ASN A 245 -2.03 -26.07 -12.77
C ASN A 245 -3.48 -26.01 -13.26
N CYS A 246 -3.67 -25.99 -14.58
CA CYS A 246 -4.96 -25.93 -15.25
C CYS A 246 -5.06 -27.08 -16.27
N PRO A 247 -5.50 -28.28 -15.85
CA PRO A 247 -5.61 -29.41 -16.76
C PRO A 247 -6.67 -29.16 -17.82
N LEU A 248 -6.32 -29.43 -19.08
CA LEU A 248 -7.25 -29.33 -20.21
C LEU A 248 -7.95 -30.66 -20.46
N PHE A 249 -9.22 -30.58 -20.87
CA PHE A 249 -10.04 -31.74 -21.22
C PHE A 249 -10.59 -31.58 -22.64
N LYS A 250 -10.58 -32.67 -23.39
CA LYS A 250 -11.18 -32.77 -24.73
C LYS A 250 -12.71 -32.76 -24.63
N PRO A 251 -13.45 -32.53 -25.74
CA PRO A 251 -14.92 -32.60 -25.75
C PRO A 251 -15.51 -33.95 -25.32
N ASN A 252 -14.75 -35.04 -25.45
CA ASN A 252 -15.15 -36.37 -24.97
C ASN A 252 -14.91 -36.58 -23.46
N GLY A 253 -14.40 -35.56 -22.74
CA GLY A 253 -14.10 -35.62 -21.31
C GLY A 253 -12.76 -36.23 -20.95
N GLU A 254 -11.97 -36.71 -21.92
CA GLU A 254 -10.62 -37.22 -21.65
C GLU A 254 -9.63 -36.08 -21.42
N PRO A 255 -8.63 -36.26 -20.54
CA PRO A 255 -7.57 -35.27 -20.37
C PRO A 255 -6.77 -35.11 -21.67
N VAL A 256 -6.32 -33.89 -21.94
CA VAL A 256 -5.32 -33.62 -22.98
C VAL A 256 -3.97 -34.16 -22.52
N ASP A 257 -3.21 -34.75 -23.44
CA ASP A 257 -1.87 -35.23 -23.16
C ASP A 257 -0.91 -34.06 -22.84
N ARG A 258 0.01 -34.28 -21.88
CA ARG A 258 0.90 -33.21 -21.40
C ARG A 258 1.88 -32.72 -22.45
N GLU A 259 2.36 -33.59 -23.34
CA GLU A 259 3.29 -33.19 -24.40
C GLU A 259 2.57 -32.30 -25.41
N MET A 260 1.33 -32.65 -25.75
CA MET A 260 0.47 -31.85 -26.61
C MET A 260 0.16 -30.48 -25.98
N ASP A 261 -0.27 -30.45 -24.72
CA ASP A 261 -0.59 -29.22 -23.98
C ASP A 261 0.61 -28.25 -23.98
N SER A 262 1.79 -28.75 -23.59
CA SER A 262 3.04 -27.97 -23.55
C SER A 262 3.45 -27.46 -24.94
N SER A 263 3.28 -28.28 -25.98
CA SER A 263 3.64 -27.91 -27.35
C SER A 263 2.75 -26.79 -27.89
N VAL A 264 1.44 -26.86 -27.62
CA VAL A 264 0.48 -25.85 -28.05
C VAL A 264 0.69 -24.55 -27.26
N GLU A 265 0.90 -24.63 -25.94
CA GLU A 265 1.23 -23.45 -25.12
C GLU A 265 2.48 -22.73 -25.65
N PHE A 266 3.53 -23.47 -26.03
CA PHE A 266 4.74 -22.90 -26.60
C PHE A 266 4.48 -22.18 -27.93
N VAL A 267 3.70 -22.77 -28.83
CA VAL A 267 3.34 -22.14 -30.11
C VAL A 267 2.49 -20.90 -29.87
N PHE A 268 1.50 -20.98 -28.98
CA PHE A 268 0.67 -19.83 -28.60
C PHE A 268 1.51 -18.65 -28.12
N ASN A 269 2.45 -18.90 -27.19
CA ASN A 269 3.34 -17.87 -26.65
C ASN A 269 4.31 -17.28 -27.69
N LYS A 270 4.62 -18.00 -28.77
CA LYS A 270 5.44 -17.48 -29.89
C LYS A 270 4.68 -16.62 -30.88
N LEU A 271 3.34 -16.75 -30.92
CA LEU A 271 2.49 -16.00 -31.84
C LEU A 271 2.07 -14.63 -31.29
N LEU A 272 2.10 -14.46 -29.96
CA LEU A 272 1.90 -13.18 -29.28
C LEU A 272 3.14 -12.28 -29.36
#